data_AF-A0A0F0LE33-F1
#
_entry.id   AF-A0A0F0LE33-F1
#
_cell.length_a   1.000
_cell.length_b   1.000
_cell.length_c   1.000
_cell.angle_alpha   90.00
_cell.angle_beta   90.00
_cell.angle_gamma   90.00
#
_symmetry.space_group_name_H-M   'P 1'
#
loop_
_entity.id
_entity.type
_entity.pdbx_description
1 polymer ?
#
loop_
_entity_poly.entity_id
_entity_poly.type
_entity_poly.pdbx_seq_one_letter_code
_entity_poly.pdbx_strand_id
1 'polypeptide(L)'
;MGYITSEALAETGYVVLDDHDQSRDPAEWLDLEYVGWRSSGITRFAPLASYAGDLECNGFWNHTPPRTDKHGVWVESQVAVAPTLQARALEPGAAIGRCRVIELQPNEYADAIYNLHQDDNNRLNDEDSGWVVRGYYNLTDDADSMLILRSNRFDPATEIRLPLREGSRIIVDTQRFWHAVWHRGVAPRYALITSWTSGPELDAYISANHGDPHPPTVDLDPQFIDAAQVEMHRRIEERRRAFEAQGIVMEPPTPLYS
;
A
#
# COMPACT_ATOMS: atom_id res chain seq x y z
N MET A 1 8.86 -15.91 -21.94
CA MET A 1 9.46 -16.12 -20.61
C MET A 1 8.44 -15.57 -19.61
N GLY A 2 8.77 -15.31 -18.35
CA GLY A 2 7.81 -14.81 -17.36
C GLY A 2 8.44 -13.71 -16.52
N TYR A 3 7.64 -12.96 -15.77
CA TYR A 3 8.19 -11.95 -14.86
C TYR A 3 9.02 -12.63 -13.75
N ILE A 4 10.19 -12.05 -13.44
CA ILE A 4 10.94 -12.43 -12.24
C ILE A 4 10.11 -11.94 -11.05
N THR A 5 9.61 -12.88 -10.26
CA THR A 5 8.85 -12.63 -9.02
C THR A 5 9.65 -13.14 -7.83
N SER A 6 9.38 -12.62 -6.64
CA SER A 6 9.99 -13.10 -5.39
C SER A 6 9.44 -14.48 -5.03
N GLU A 7 10.31 -15.47 -4.81
CA GLU A 7 9.87 -16.81 -4.39
C GLU A 7 9.13 -16.78 -3.04
N ALA A 8 9.54 -15.89 -2.13
CA ALA A 8 8.90 -15.72 -0.82
C ALA A 8 7.45 -15.24 -0.93
N LEU A 9 7.08 -14.58 -2.03
CA LEU A 9 5.72 -14.09 -2.28
C LEU A 9 4.89 -15.05 -3.15
N ALA A 10 5.46 -16.17 -3.64
CA ALA A 10 4.78 -17.03 -4.59
C ALA A 10 3.49 -17.65 -4.02
N GLU A 11 3.56 -18.17 -2.79
CA GLU A 11 2.44 -18.84 -2.15
C GLU A 11 1.30 -17.85 -1.85
N THR A 12 1.57 -16.85 -1.01
CA THR A 12 0.54 -16.00 -0.42
C THR A 12 0.48 -14.61 -1.04
N GLY A 13 1.54 -14.14 -1.71
CA GLY A 13 1.62 -12.80 -2.29
C GLY A 13 1.94 -11.69 -1.27
N TYR A 14 2.26 -12.05 -0.04
CA TYR A 14 2.73 -11.13 0.98
C TYR A 14 3.64 -11.83 2.00
N VAL A 15 4.47 -11.07 2.71
CA VAL A 15 5.22 -11.53 3.88
C VAL A 15 5.24 -10.45 4.96
N VAL A 16 5.28 -10.85 6.22
CA VAL A 16 5.56 -9.98 7.36
C VAL A 16 6.96 -10.27 7.86
N LEU A 17 7.79 -9.24 7.96
CA LEU A 17 9.16 -9.36 8.46
C LEU A 17 9.20 -9.09 9.97
N ASP A 18 10.33 -9.38 10.61
CA ASP A 18 10.59 -8.93 11.98
C ASP A 18 10.33 -7.42 12.14
N ASP A 19 9.82 -6.99 13.28
CA ASP A 19 9.66 -5.56 13.54
C ASP A 19 11.02 -4.87 13.65
N HIS A 20 11.09 -3.62 13.21
CA HIS A 20 12.26 -2.78 13.40
C HIS A 20 12.18 -2.02 14.75
N ASP A 21 13.27 -2.03 15.52
CA ASP A 21 13.39 -1.21 16.73
C ASP A 21 13.60 0.27 16.35
N GLN A 22 12.52 1.04 16.38
CA GLN A 22 12.51 2.47 16.09
C GLN A 22 12.78 3.36 17.31
N SER A 23 13.10 2.81 18.47
CA SER A 23 13.24 3.59 19.73
C SER A 23 14.28 4.73 19.67
N ARG A 24 15.17 4.69 18.68
CA ARG A 24 16.22 5.70 18.44
C ARG A 24 16.08 6.44 17.11
N ASP A 25 15.09 6.09 16.30
CA ASP A 25 14.90 6.69 14.98
C ASP A 25 14.25 8.08 15.14
N PRO A 26 14.77 9.13 14.47
CA PRO A 26 14.14 10.44 14.49
C PRO A 26 12.80 10.42 13.76
N ALA A 27 11.84 11.21 14.25
CA ALA A 27 10.52 11.37 13.62
C ALA A 27 10.54 12.27 12.37
N GLU A 28 11.45 11.99 11.43
CA GLU A 28 11.72 12.80 10.22
C GLU A 28 10.47 13.05 9.38
N TRP A 29 9.49 12.15 9.44
CA TRP A 29 8.25 12.26 8.67
C TRP A 29 7.38 13.47 9.06
N LEU A 30 7.55 14.03 10.26
CA LEU A 30 6.76 15.17 10.71
C LEU A 30 7.15 16.47 10.00
N ASP A 31 8.40 16.56 9.53
CA ASP A 31 8.98 17.75 8.92
C ASP A 31 8.95 17.74 7.38
N LEU A 32 8.45 16.66 6.78
CA LEU A 32 8.34 16.52 5.33
C LEU A 32 7.26 17.43 4.72
N GLU A 33 7.43 17.80 3.45
CA GLU A 33 6.39 18.48 2.68
C GLU A 33 5.36 17.49 2.14
N TYR A 34 4.08 17.69 2.46
CA TYR A 34 2.99 16.78 2.05
C TYR A 34 2.13 17.37 0.94
N VAL A 35 1.84 16.55 -0.06
CA VAL A 35 0.86 16.82 -1.11
C VAL A 35 -0.47 16.12 -0.80
N GLY A 36 -1.57 16.85 -0.94
CA GLY A 36 -2.91 16.30 -0.72
C GLY A 36 -3.30 15.31 -1.83
N TRP A 37 -3.88 14.17 -1.44
CA TRP A 37 -4.30 13.13 -2.39
C TRP A 37 -5.77 12.77 -2.18
N ARG A 38 -6.58 12.84 -3.24
CA ARG A 38 -8.04 12.80 -3.12
C ARG A 38 -8.71 11.46 -3.43
N SER A 39 -7.96 10.37 -3.68
CA SER A 39 -8.58 9.12 -4.14
C SER A 39 -9.14 8.21 -3.03
N SER A 40 -8.74 8.39 -1.77
CA SER A 40 -9.19 7.54 -0.63
C SER A 40 -9.04 8.27 0.70
N GLY A 41 -10.17 8.71 1.29
CA GLY A 41 -10.20 9.38 2.60
C GLY A 41 -9.49 10.74 2.65
N ILE A 42 -9.17 11.18 3.87
CA ILE A 42 -8.29 12.34 4.11
C ILE A 42 -6.86 11.80 4.21
N THR A 43 -6.21 11.65 3.05
CA THR A 43 -4.85 11.12 2.93
C THR A 43 -3.95 12.16 2.28
N ARG A 44 -2.73 12.31 2.81
CA ARG A 44 -1.68 13.10 2.17
C ARG A 44 -0.38 12.30 2.12
N PHE A 45 0.46 12.62 1.13
CA PHE A 45 1.72 11.91 0.92
C PHE A 45 2.89 12.90 0.88
N ALA A 46 4.01 12.51 1.45
CA ALA A 46 5.29 13.18 1.26
C ALA A 46 6.19 12.29 0.37
N PRO A 47 6.40 12.64 -0.91
CA PRO A 47 7.22 11.83 -1.80
C PRO A 47 8.71 11.99 -1.44
N LEU A 48 9.38 10.86 -1.23
CA LEU A 48 10.85 10.78 -1.10
C LEU A 48 11.49 10.44 -2.45
N ALA A 49 10.85 9.60 -3.26
CA ALA A 49 11.24 9.33 -4.64
C ALA A 49 10.01 9.37 -5.56
N SER A 50 10.14 10.06 -6.68
CA SER A 50 9.07 10.29 -7.68
C SER A 50 9.60 10.06 -9.10
N TYR A 51 8.81 10.43 -10.11
CA TYR A 51 9.20 10.21 -11.50
C TYR A 51 10.46 11.03 -11.85
N ALA A 52 10.51 12.31 -11.49
CA ALA A 52 11.60 13.22 -11.83
C ALA A 52 12.33 13.82 -10.62
N GLY A 53 11.98 13.41 -9.40
CA GLY A 53 12.51 14.04 -8.17
C GLY A 53 11.73 15.28 -7.76
N ASP A 54 10.53 15.46 -8.33
CA ASP A 54 9.58 16.52 -7.96
C ASP A 54 8.68 16.08 -6.79
N LEU A 55 8.07 17.06 -6.12
CA LEU A 55 7.06 16.87 -5.07
C LEU A 55 5.72 16.43 -5.65
N GLU A 56 5.65 15.22 -6.17
CA GLU A 56 4.45 14.64 -6.76
C GLU A 56 4.32 13.14 -6.48
N CYS A 57 3.10 12.61 -6.59
CA CYS A 57 2.74 11.27 -6.13
C CYS A 57 2.04 10.42 -7.20
N ASN A 58 2.06 10.87 -8.46
CA ASN A 58 1.42 10.13 -9.55
C ASN A 58 2.17 8.82 -9.83
N GLY A 59 1.47 7.87 -10.44
CA GLY A 59 2.13 6.71 -11.05
C GLY A 59 3.01 7.14 -12.21
N PHE A 60 4.18 6.52 -12.38
CA PHE A 60 5.16 6.89 -13.41
C PHE A 60 4.63 6.75 -14.85
N TRP A 61 3.57 5.94 -15.04
CA TRP A 61 2.85 5.80 -16.29
C TRP A 61 1.94 7.00 -16.66
N ASN A 62 1.68 7.92 -15.74
CA ASN A 62 0.92 9.15 -16.03
C ASN A 62 1.80 10.26 -16.65
N HIS A 63 3.12 10.05 -16.74
CA HIS A 63 4.05 11.03 -17.30
C HIS A 63 4.29 10.81 -18.79
N THR A 64 4.90 11.80 -19.44
CA THR A 64 5.35 11.71 -20.84
C THR A 64 6.87 11.95 -20.90
N PRO A 65 7.67 10.94 -21.31
CA PRO A 65 7.26 9.56 -21.64
C PRO A 65 6.85 8.75 -20.39
N PRO A 66 5.92 7.79 -20.51
CA PRO A 66 5.56 6.93 -19.40
C PRO A 66 6.72 5.99 -19.05
N ARG A 67 6.87 5.63 -17.77
CA ARG A 67 7.91 4.68 -17.30
C ARG A 67 7.34 3.65 -16.33
N THR A 68 8.03 2.52 -16.21
CA THR A 68 7.82 1.51 -15.16
C THR A 68 7.99 2.15 -13.79
N ASP A 69 7.32 1.61 -12.76
CA ASP A 69 7.45 2.06 -11.36
C ASP A 69 8.75 1.56 -10.71
N LYS A 70 9.87 1.87 -11.39
CA LYS A 70 11.24 1.46 -11.07
C LYS A 70 12.18 2.65 -11.27
N HIS A 71 13.29 2.63 -10.56
CA HIS A 71 14.32 3.68 -10.63
C HIS A 71 13.73 5.08 -10.45
N GLY A 72 12.99 5.27 -9.35
CA GLY A 72 12.51 6.58 -8.93
C GLY A 72 13.68 7.52 -8.68
N VAL A 73 13.46 8.80 -8.94
CA VAL A 73 14.43 9.86 -8.67
C VAL A 73 14.12 10.45 -7.30
N TRP A 74 15.14 10.52 -6.44
CA TRP A 74 15.01 11.09 -5.10
C TRP A 74 14.65 12.58 -5.17
N VAL A 75 13.71 13.00 -4.32
CA VAL A 75 13.37 14.40 -4.11
C VAL A 75 14.40 14.98 -3.15
N GLU A 76 15.40 15.71 -3.66
CA GLU A 76 16.58 16.17 -2.90
C GLU A 76 16.21 16.89 -1.59
N SER A 77 15.20 17.77 -1.64
CA SER A 77 14.75 18.52 -0.47
C SER A 77 14.16 17.63 0.63
N GLN A 78 13.49 16.54 0.26
CA GLN A 78 12.83 15.63 1.21
C GLN A 78 13.83 14.64 1.80
N VAL A 79 14.75 14.10 1.00
CA VAL A 79 15.79 13.18 1.50
C VAL A 79 16.83 13.90 2.38
N ALA A 80 17.02 15.21 2.18
CA ALA A 80 17.82 16.04 3.08
C ALA A 80 17.18 16.16 4.48
N VAL A 81 15.85 16.14 4.56
CA VAL A 81 15.08 16.15 5.82
C VAL A 81 14.98 14.76 6.43
N ALA A 82 14.82 13.72 5.59
CA ALA A 82 14.59 12.36 6.02
C ALA A 82 15.65 11.34 5.54
N PRO A 83 16.94 11.51 5.92
CA PRO A 83 18.00 10.60 5.51
C PRO A 83 17.84 9.19 6.09
N THR A 84 17.23 9.05 7.29
CA THR A 84 16.98 7.73 7.91
C THR A 84 15.93 6.99 7.10
N LEU A 85 14.82 7.64 6.73
CA LEU A 85 13.78 7.03 5.89
C LEU A 85 14.31 6.63 4.50
N GLN A 86 15.20 7.44 3.91
CA GLN A 86 15.87 7.07 2.66
C GLN A 86 16.72 5.80 2.84
N ALA A 87 17.51 5.71 3.92
CA ALA A 87 18.32 4.54 4.23
C ALA A 87 17.45 3.28 4.42
N ARG A 88 16.30 3.40 5.10
CA ARG A 88 15.32 2.30 5.26
C ARG A 88 14.79 1.82 3.91
N ALA A 89 14.46 2.74 3.00
CA ALA A 89 13.99 2.38 1.66
C ALA A 89 15.07 1.65 0.83
N LEU A 90 16.35 1.96 1.05
CA LEU A 90 17.51 1.37 0.37
C LEU A 90 17.98 0.04 0.99
N GLU A 91 17.55 -0.28 2.21
CA GLU A 91 18.02 -1.45 2.98
C GLU A 91 17.96 -2.78 2.20
N PRO A 92 16.93 -3.08 1.40
CA PRO A 92 16.89 -4.34 0.65
C PRO A 92 17.90 -4.44 -0.48
N GLY A 93 18.54 -3.35 -0.91
CA GLY A 93 19.40 -3.31 -2.09
C GLY A 93 18.67 -3.45 -3.44
N ALA A 94 17.35 -3.65 -3.43
CA ALA A 94 16.51 -3.75 -4.61
C ALA A 94 16.28 -2.40 -5.30
N ALA A 95 15.96 -2.42 -6.61
CA ALA A 95 15.62 -1.20 -7.33
C ALA A 95 14.32 -0.57 -6.77
N ILE A 96 14.39 0.72 -6.47
CA ILE A 96 13.30 1.50 -5.86
C ILE A 96 12.51 2.25 -6.93
N GLY A 97 11.18 2.15 -6.90
CA GLY A 97 10.25 2.97 -7.68
C GLY A 97 9.83 4.24 -6.92
N ARG A 98 8.52 4.47 -6.83
CA ARG A 98 7.96 5.44 -5.87
C ARG A 98 8.32 5.09 -4.42
N CYS A 99 8.73 6.11 -3.66
CA CYS A 99 8.97 6.02 -2.23
C CYS A 99 8.32 7.22 -1.57
N ARG A 100 7.48 7.03 -0.56
CA ARG A 100 6.69 8.12 0.05
C ARG A 100 6.29 7.80 1.46
N VAL A 101 6.20 8.82 2.30
CA VAL A 101 5.47 8.72 3.55
C VAL A 101 3.99 8.98 3.28
N ILE A 102 3.11 8.11 3.79
CA ILE A 102 1.67 8.32 3.83
C ILE A 102 1.28 8.82 5.22
N GLU A 103 0.46 9.87 5.27
CA GLU A 103 -0.31 10.25 6.46
C GLU A 103 -1.78 9.87 6.22
N LEU A 104 -2.33 9.07 7.12
CA LEU A 104 -3.72 8.63 7.09
C LEU A 104 -4.45 9.07 8.36
N GLN A 105 -5.57 9.75 8.18
CA GLN A 105 -6.45 10.12 9.29
C GLN A 105 -7.30 8.93 9.75
N PRO A 106 -7.77 8.90 11.02
CA PRO A 106 -8.65 7.85 11.52
C PRO A 106 -9.86 7.60 10.61
N ASN A 107 -10.23 6.33 10.49
CA ASN A 107 -11.35 5.92 9.63
C ASN A 107 -12.11 4.70 10.19
N GLU A 108 -13.29 4.45 9.63
CA GLU A 108 -14.11 3.29 9.98
C GLU A 108 -13.75 2.07 9.13
N TYR A 109 -14.02 0.86 9.63
CA TYR A 109 -13.80 -0.36 8.86
C TYR A 109 -14.57 -0.36 7.54
N ALA A 110 -15.81 0.15 7.54
CA ALA A 110 -16.61 0.34 6.33
C ALA A 110 -15.95 1.30 5.32
N ASP A 111 -15.25 2.34 5.79
CA ASP A 111 -14.48 3.25 4.93
C ASP A 111 -13.29 2.52 4.31
N ALA A 112 -12.57 1.73 5.10
CA ALA A 112 -11.42 0.97 4.62
C ALA A 112 -11.83 -0.04 3.54
N ILE A 113 -12.87 -0.85 3.78
CA ILE A 113 -13.30 -1.88 2.81
C ILE A 113 -13.93 -1.27 1.54
N TYR A 114 -14.57 -0.10 1.65
CA TYR A 114 -15.06 0.64 0.49
C TYR A 114 -13.91 1.15 -0.40
N ASN A 115 -12.81 1.58 0.23
CA ASN A 115 -11.61 2.11 -0.45
C ASN A 115 -10.60 1.04 -0.88
N LEU A 116 -10.92 -0.26 -0.73
CA LEU A 116 -10.11 -1.35 -1.28
C LEU A 116 -9.83 -1.11 -2.77
N HIS A 117 -8.55 -1.16 -3.13
CA HIS A 117 -8.08 -1.02 -4.50
C HIS A 117 -6.93 -1.99 -4.78
N GLN A 118 -6.70 -2.25 -6.06
CA GLN A 118 -5.46 -2.85 -6.55
C GLN A 118 -4.58 -1.72 -7.09
N ASP A 119 -3.28 -1.87 -6.89
CA ASP A 119 -2.31 -1.02 -7.55
C ASP A 119 -2.20 -1.39 -9.04
N ASP A 120 -1.48 -0.56 -9.81
CA ASP A 120 -1.15 -0.88 -11.20
C ASP A 120 0.34 -0.65 -11.53
N ASN A 121 1.18 -1.13 -10.63
CA ASN A 121 2.61 -0.82 -10.61
C ASN A 121 3.39 -1.49 -11.77
N ASN A 122 2.91 -2.63 -12.28
CA ASN A 122 3.63 -3.44 -13.26
C ASN A 122 3.09 -3.32 -14.70
N ARG A 123 2.16 -2.39 -14.97
CA ARG A 123 1.54 -2.19 -16.30
C ARG A 123 2.54 -2.13 -17.45
N LEU A 124 3.71 -1.54 -17.22
CA LEU A 124 4.72 -1.26 -18.24
C LEU A 124 5.96 -2.14 -18.11
N ASN A 125 5.97 -3.12 -17.21
CA ASN A 125 7.16 -3.94 -16.99
C ASN A 125 7.44 -4.83 -18.19
N ASP A 126 8.70 -4.87 -18.61
CA ASP A 126 9.17 -5.87 -19.54
C ASP A 126 9.30 -7.23 -18.84
N GLU A 127 9.18 -8.32 -19.62
CA GLU A 127 9.58 -9.66 -19.17
C GLU A 127 11.02 -9.61 -18.61
N ASP A 128 11.33 -10.46 -17.64
CA ASP A 128 12.65 -10.57 -17.02
C ASP A 128 13.16 -9.31 -16.27
N SER A 129 12.37 -8.24 -16.14
CA SER A 129 12.81 -7.00 -15.46
C SER A 129 12.51 -6.94 -13.95
N GLY A 130 11.89 -7.98 -13.38
CA GLY A 130 11.40 -8.01 -11.99
C GLY A 130 9.97 -7.47 -11.82
N TRP A 131 9.28 -7.93 -10.78
CA TRP A 131 7.93 -7.52 -10.40
C TRP A 131 7.97 -6.50 -9.26
N VAL A 132 7.29 -5.38 -9.41
CA VAL A 132 7.20 -4.33 -8.40
C VAL A 132 6.20 -4.73 -7.34
N VAL A 133 6.66 -4.78 -6.09
CA VAL A 133 5.87 -5.03 -4.88
C VAL A 133 5.96 -3.82 -3.94
N ARG A 134 5.06 -3.74 -2.96
CA ARG A 134 5.01 -2.64 -1.99
C ARG A 134 5.53 -3.08 -0.62
N GLY A 135 6.57 -2.41 -0.17
CA GLY A 135 6.97 -2.39 1.23
C GLY A 135 6.16 -1.37 2.01
N TYR A 136 5.60 -1.81 3.14
CA TYR A 136 5.00 -0.99 4.18
C TYR A 136 5.92 -1.04 5.39
N TYR A 137 6.41 0.11 5.82
CA TYR A 137 7.18 0.28 7.05
C TYR A 137 6.43 1.27 7.93
N ASN A 138 5.91 0.79 9.06
CA ASN A 138 5.00 1.57 9.89
C ASN A 138 5.77 2.46 10.90
N LEU A 139 5.50 3.77 10.89
CA LEU A 139 6.29 4.78 11.62
C LEU A 139 5.67 5.20 12.95
N THR A 140 4.33 5.14 13.08
CA THR A 140 3.64 5.46 14.34
C THR A 140 3.12 4.21 15.02
N ASP A 141 3.13 4.21 16.36
CA ASP A 141 2.49 3.14 17.10
C ASP A 141 0.97 3.27 17.06
N ASP A 142 0.35 2.43 16.23
CA ASP A 142 -1.10 2.32 16.11
C ASP A 142 -1.48 0.83 16.15
N ALA A 143 -1.19 0.17 17.28
CA ALA A 143 -1.32 -1.29 17.44
C ALA A 143 -2.69 -1.88 17.04
N ASP A 144 -3.76 -1.09 17.09
CA ASP A 144 -5.10 -1.49 16.67
C ASP A 144 -5.34 -1.38 15.16
N SER A 145 -4.53 -0.59 14.43
CA SER A 145 -4.67 -0.36 13.00
C SER A 145 -4.19 -1.56 12.18
N MET A 146 -4.79 -1.76 11.01
CA MET A 146 -4.58 -2.96 10.22
C MET A 146 -4.44 -2.63 8.73
N LEU A 147 -3.52 -3.31 8.06
CA LEU A 147 -3.53 -3.46 6.61
C LEU A 147 -4.49 -4.60 6.27
N ILE A 148 -5.55 -4.28 5.55
CA ILE A 148 -6.54 -5.23 5.06
C ILE A 148 -6.12 -5.67 3.66
N LEU A 149 -6.07 -6.98 3.44
CA LEU A 149 -5.85 -7.61 2.13
C LEU A 149 -7.04 -8.52 1.80
N ARG A 150 -7.55 -8.45 0.57
CA ARG A 150 -8.53 -9.41 0.03
C ARG A 150 -8.13 -9.88 -1.36
N SER A 151 -8.17 -11.18 -1.60
CA SER A 151 -7.97 -11.71 -2.96
C SER A 151 -9.20 -11.48 -3.84
N ASN A 152 -10.38 -11.39 -3.23
CA ASN A 152 -11.61 -10.94 -3.88
C ASN A 152 -12.19 -9.75 -3.10
N ARG A 153 -12.30 -8.60 -3.77
CA ARG A 153 -12.78 -7.34 -3.19
C ARG A 153 -14.05 -7.49 -2.34
N PHE A 154 -15.01 -8.26 -2.84
CA PHE A 154 -16.36 -8.34 -2.28
C PHE A 154 -16.59 -9.59 -1.42
N ASP A 155 -15.58 -10.45 -1.27
CA ASP A 155 -15.68 -11.65 -0.44
C ASP A 155 -14.90 -11.49 0.87
N PRO A 156 -15.57 -11.22 2.01
CA PRO A 156 -14.91 -11.11 3.30
C PRO A 156 -14.23 -12.39 3.78
N ALA A 157 -14.60 -13.57 3.25
CA ALA A 157 -13.96 -14.82 3.64
C ALA A 157 -12.49 -14.90 3.17
N THR A 158 -12.11 -14.07 2.20
CA THR A 158 -10.72 -13.96 1.69
C THR A 158 -9.88 -12.94 2.44
N GLU A 159 -10.43 -12.30 3.47
CA GLU A 159 -9.78 -11.18 4.15
C GLU A 159 -8.69 -11.60 5.13
N ILE A 160 -7.55 -10.93 4.99
CA ILE A 160 -6.40 -11.01 5.90
C ILE A 160 -6.21 -9.63 6.53
N ARG A 161 -5.93 -9.60 7.84
CA ARG A 161 -5.78 -8.38 8.64
C ARG A 161 -4.44 -8.40 9.32
N LEU A 162 -3.50 -7.59 8.83
CA LEU A 162 -2.13 -7.52 9.31
C LEU A 162 -1.98 -6.30 10.23
N PRO A 163 -1.62 -6.48 11.52
CA PRO A 163 -1.43 -5.36 12.45
C PRO A 163 -0.34 -4.38 11.99
N LEU A 164 -0.55 -3.10 12.25
CA LEU A 164 0.35 -2.00 11.90
C LEU A 164 0.87 -1.32 13.17
N ARG A 165 1.61 -2.08 13.98
CA ARG A 165 2.34 -1.57 15.16
C ARG A 165 3.60 -0.80 14.74
N GLU A 166 4.13 0.03 15.63
CA GLU A 166 5.41 0.70 15.37
C GLU A 166 6.47 -0.34 14.98
N GLY A 167 7.17 -0.08 13.87
CA GLY A 167 8.26 -0.92 13.39
C GLY A 167 7.81 -2.09 12.53
N SER A 168 6.51 -2.33 12.38
CA SER A 168 6.01 -3.42 11.54
C SER A 168 6.43 -3.21 10.08
N ARG A 169 6.95 -4.29 9.47
CA ARG A 169 7.43 -4.32 8.09
C ARG A 169 6.67 -5.39 7.31
N ILE A 170 5.97 -4.97 6.26
CA ILE A 170 5.13 -5.88 5.45
C ILE A 170 5.48 -5.66 3.98
N ILE A 171 5.66 -6.73 3.22
CA ILE A 171 5.85 -6.67 1.77
C ILE A 171 4.66 -7.34 1.10
N VAL A 172 4.02 -6.66 0.16
CA VAL A 172 2.78 -7.13 -0.48
C VAL A 172 2.86 -6.95 -2.00
N ASP A 173 2.47 -7.97 -2.75
CA ASP A 173 2.06 -7.83 -4.14
C ASP A 173 0.69 -7.14 -4.22
N THR A 174 0.71 -5.81 -4.27
CA THR A 174 -0.50 -4.98 -4.27
C THR A 174 -1.29 -5.02 -5.58
N GLN A 175 -0.80 -5.71 -6.60
CA GLN A 175 -1.58 -6.06 -7.79
C GLN A 175 -2.34 -7.38 -7.63
N ARG A 176 -1.85 -8.31 -6.81
CA ARG A 176 -2.57 -9.54 -6.46
C ARG A 176 -3.72 -9.29 -5.48
N PHE A 177 -3.61 -8.28 -4.62
CA PHE A 177 -4.57 -8.01 -3.55
C PHE A 177 -5.29 -6.68 -3.70
N TRP A 178 -6.60 -6.73 -3.44
CA TRP A 178 -7.35 -5.56 -3.00
C TRP A 178 -6.89 -5.19 -1.60
N HIS A 179 -6.46 -3.94 -1.41
CA HIS A 179 -5.88 -3.53 -0.14
C HIS A 179 -6.30 -2.12 0.28
N ALA A 180 -6.35 -1.91 1.59
CA ALA A 180 -6.63 -0.64 2.25
C ALA A 180 -6.17 -0.71 3.70
N VAL A 181 -5.97 0.45 4.34
CA VAL A 181 -5.67 0.52 5.78
C VAL A 181 -6.93 0.92 6.55
N TRP A 182 -7.25 0.15 7.58
CA TRP A 182 -8.18 0.54 8.63
C TRP A 182 -7.38 1.12 9.79
N HIS A 183 -7.49 2.43 10.00
CA HIS A 183 -6.76 3.15 11.02
C HIS A 183 -7.70 3.54 12.16
N ARG A 184 -7.53 2.86 13.29
CA ARG A 184 -8.39 2.95 14.49
C ARG A 184 -7.87 3.91 15.57
N GLY A 185 -6.75 4.58 15.29
CA GLY A 185 -6.17 5.56 16.21
C GLY A 185 -7.01 6.82 16.34
N VAL A 186 -6.56 7.74 17.18
CA VAL A 186 -7.19 9.07 17.38
C VAL A 186 -6.33 10.22 16.84
N ALA A 187 -5.12 9.91 16.39
CA ALA A 187 -4.16 10.84 15.80
C ALA A 187 -3.76 10.31 14.41
N PRO A 188 -3.17 11.12 13.52
CA PRO A 188 -2.76 10.66 12.20
C PRO A 188 -1.72 9.54 12.28
N ARG A 189 -1.89 8.50 11.47
CA ARG A 189 -0.92 7.43 11.28
C ARG A 189 0.06 7.76 10.17
N TYR A 190 1.34 7.42 10.38
CA TYR A 190 2.38 7.55 9.36
C TYR A 190 3.00 6.21 8.98
N ALA A 191 3.31 6.03 7.69
CA ALA A 191 4.10 4.91 7.21
C ALA A 191 4.95 5.27 6.00
N LEU A 192 6.14 4.69 5.90
CA LEU A 192 6.95 4.72 4.70
C LEU A 192 6.47 3.61 3.76
N ILE A 193 6.08 3.99 2.55
CA ILE A 193 5.62 3.10 1.48
C ILE A 193 6.63 3.14 0.34
N THR A 194 7.23 2.00 0.04
CA THR A 194 8.30 1.89 -0.96
C THR A 194 7.93 0.85 -2.01
N SER A 195 8.15 1.17 -3.29
CA SER A 195 8.10 0.14 -4.35
C SER A 195 9.48 -0.47 -4.47
N TRP A 196 9.55 -1.78 -4.35
CA TRP A 196 10.74 -2.55 -4.63
C TRP A 196 10.52 -3.45 -5.81
N THR A 197 11.52 -3.56 -6.68
CA THR A 197 11.55 -4.54 -7.75
C THR A 197 12.01 -5.87 -7.18
N SER A 198 11.23 -6.93 -7.37
CA SER A 198 11.61 -8.27 -6.94
C SER A 198 12.83 -8.77 -7.71
N GLY A 199 13.65 -9.53 -7.00
CA GLY A 199 14.91 -10.08 -7.49
C GLY A 199 15.72 -10.63 -6.31
N PRO A 200 16.93 -11.15 -6.57
CA PRO A 200 17.75 -11.81 -5.57
C PRO A 200 18.03 -10.96 -4.33
N GLU A 201 18.20 -9.64 -4.49
CA GLU A 201 18.45 -8.72 -3.39
C GLU A 201 17.24 -8.61 -2.45
N LEU A 202 16.03 -8.50 -3.01
CA LEU A 202 14.81 -8.45 -2.21
C LEU A 202 14.56 -9.79 -1.48
N ASP A 203 14.79 -10.92 -2.16
CA ASP A 203 14.65 -12.25 -1.56
C ASP A 203 15.64 -12.46 -0.41
N ALA A 204 16.89 -12.01 -0.59
CA ALA A 204 17.90 -12.04 0.47
C ALA A 204 17.50 -11.18 1.67
N TYR A 205 16.93 -9.99 1.43
CA TYR A 205 16.42 -9.12 2.49
C TYR A 205 15.24 -9.75 3.25
N ILE A 206 14.28 -10.35 2.54
CA ILE A 206 13.14 -11.05 3.15
C ILE A 206 13.64 -12.20 4.04
N SER A 207 14.56 -13.01 3.52
CA SER A 207 15.15 -14.15 4.23
C SER A 207 15.91 -13.70 5.49
N ALA A 208 16.74 -12.66 5.37
CA ALA A 208 17.51 -12.11 6.48
C ALA A 208 16.65 -11.51 7.60
N ASN A 209 15.40 -11.16 7.32
CA ASN A 209 14.44 -10.60 8.27
C ASN A 209 13.26 -11.55 8.55
N HIS A 210 13.47 -12.85 8.35
CA HIS A 210 12.53 -13.93 8.68
C HIS A 210 11.11 -13.73 8.14
N GLY A 211 10.99 -13.31 6.87
CA GLY A 211 9.68 -13.07 6.26
C GLY A 211 8.72 -14.25 6.40
N ASP A 212 7.65 -14.03 7.15
CA ASP A 212 6.59 -14.99 7.42
C ASP A 212 5.44 -14.79 6.41
N PRO A 213 5.17 -15.77 5.53
CA PRO A 213 4.03 -15.73 4.62
C PRO A 213 2.70 -16.11 5.28
N HIS A 214 2.71 -16.63 6.51
CA HIS A 214 1.54 -17.13 7.25
C HIS A 214 1.38 -16.48 8.65
N PRO A 215 1.49 -15.15 8.77
CA PRO A 215 1.29 -14.49 10.05
C PRO A 215 -0.16 -14.68 10.53
N PRO A 216 -0.40 -14.71 11.84
CA PRO A 216 -1.75 -14.76 12.36
C PRO A 216 -2.54 -13.52 11.92
N THR A 217 -3.73 -13.75 11.36
CA THR A 217 -4.70 -12.68 11.06
C THR A 217 -5.46 -12.31 12.34
N VAL A 218 -5.81 -11.04 12.49
CA VAL A 218 -6.65 -10.60 13.62
C VAL A 218 -8.09 -11.07 13.42
N ASP A 219 -8.70 -11.65 14.44
CA ASP A 219 -10.12 -12.03 14.39
C ASP A 219 -11.04 -10.83 14.69
N LEU A 220 -12.11 -10.70 13.93
CA LEU A 220 -13.17 -9.71 14.15
C LEU A 220 -14.53 -10.42 14.30
N ASP A 221 -15.47 -9.77 14.99
CA ASP A 221 -16.83 -10.26 15.09
C ASP A 221 -17.47 -10.39 13.69
N PRO A 222 -17.95 -11.57 13.29
CA PRO A 222 -18.64 -11.75 12.01
C PRO A 222 -19.81 -10.78 11.78
N GLN A 223 -20.57 -10.44 12.83
CA GLN A 223 -21.68 -9.49 12.71
C GLN A 223 -21.19 -8.07 12.38
N PHE A 224 -20.03 -7.69 12.90
CA PHE A 224 -19.40 -6.41 12.59
C PHE A 224 -18.96 -6.37 11.12
N ILE A 225 -18.36 -7.46 10.62
CA ILE A 225 -17.98 -7.58 9.21
C ILE A 225 -19.22 -7.48 8.33
N ASP A 226 -20.28 -8.25 8.62
CA ASP A 226 -21.52 -8.25 7.84
C ASP A 226 -22.18 -6.87 7.78
N ALA A 227 -22.24 -6.16 8.91
CA ALA A 227 -22.77 -4.80 8.97
C ALA A 227 -21.98 -3.84 8.08
N ALA A 228 -20.64 -3.94 8.09
CA ALA A 228 -19.79 -3.14 7.22
C ALA A 228 -19.92 -3.50 5.74
N GLN A 229 -20.12 -4.79 5.41
CA GLN A 229 -20.40 -5.22 4.03
C GLN A 229 -21.68 -4.58 3.50
N VAL A 230 -22.75 -4.56 4.30
CA VAL A 230 -24.01 -3.91 3.92
C VAL A 230 -23.77 -2.43 3.63
N GLU A 231 -23.04 -1.74 4.50
CA GLU A 231 -22.72 -0.32 4.34
C GLU A 231 -21.86 -0.04 3.09
N MET A 232 -20.84 -0.87 2.84
CA MET A 232 -20.01 -0.79 1.64
C MET A 232 -20.85 -0.92 0.37
N HIS A 233 -21.73 -1.93 0.28
CA HIS A 233 -22.59 -2.15 -0.88
C HIS A 233 -23.57 -0.99 -1.08
N ARG A 234 -24.16 -0.46 0.01
CA ARG A 234 -25.03 0.73 -0.04
C ARG A 234 -24.32 1.91 -0.68
N ARG A 235 -23.08 2.21 -0.26
CA ARG A 235 -22.28 3.32 -0.81
C ARG A 235 -21.90 3.13 -2.27
N ILE A 236 -21.55 1.90 -2.68
CA ILE A 236 -21.25 1.58 -4.09
C ILE A 236 -22.49 1.84 -4.95
N GLU A 237 -23.66 1.39 -4.51
CA GLU A 237 -24.92 1.59 -5.22
C GLU A 237 -25.32 3.07 -5.31
N GLU A 238 -25.14 3.83 -4.23
CA GLU A 238 -25.36 5.29 -4.24
C GLU A 238 -24.44 6.00 -5.21
N ARG A 239 -23.15 5.63 -5.23
CA ARG A 239 -22.19 6.19 -6.18
C ARG A 239 -22.54 5.83 -7.62
N ARG A 240 -22.98 4.59 -7.88
CA ARG A 240 -23.47 4.17 -9.21
C ARG A 240 -24.64 5.04 -9.66
N ARG A 241 -25.66 5.19 -8.81
CA ARG A 241 -26.84 6.04 -9.12
C ARG A 241 -26.46 7.50 -9.36
N ALA A 242 -25.52 8.04 -8.59
CA ALA A 242 -25.05 9.41 -8.76
C ALA A 242 -24.35 9.61 -10.13
N PHE A 243 -23.54 8.64 -10.58
CA PHE A 243 -22.94 8.68 -11.91
C PHE A 243 -23.97 8.51 -13.03
N GLU A 244 -24.93 7.60 -12.87
CA GLU A 244 -26.01 7.41 -13.84
C GLU A 244 -26.88 8.66 -13.99
N ALA A 245 -27.16 9.37 -12.90
CA ALA A 245 -27.84 10.67 -12.93
C ALA A 245 -27.05 11.77 -13.67
N GLN A 246 -25.73 11.60 -13.80
CA GLN A 246 -24.84 12.48 -14.58
C GLN A 246 -24.62 11.99 -16.03
N GLY A 247 -25.30 10.90 -16.44
CA GLY A 247 -25.13 10.31 -17.77
C GLY A 247 -23.82 9.54 -17.94
N ILE A 248 -23.11 9.24 -16.84
CA ILE A 248 -21.87 8.47 -16.85
C ILE A 248 -22.23 7.00 -16.56
N VAL A 249 -22.06 6.13 -17.55
CA VAL A 249 -22.22 4.68 -17.37
C VAL A 249 -20.90 4.09 -16.89
N MET A 250 -20.88 3.58 -15.66
CA MET A 250 -19.76 2.77 -15.15
C MET A 250 -19.92 1.34 -15.69
N GLU A 251 -19.14 0.97 -16.70
CA GLU A 251 -19.14 -0.40 -17.26
C GLU A 251 -18.24 -1.39 -16.47
N PRO A 252 -18.51 -2.73 -16.56
CA PRO A 252 -19.51 -3.33 -17.41
C PRO A 252 -20.84 -3.67 -16.70
N PRO A 253 -21.93 -3.76 -17.49
CA PRO A 253 -23.33 -3.73 -17.07
C PRO A 253 -23.86 -5.11 -16.69
N THR A 254 -23.15 -5.83 -15.80
CA THR A 254 -23.63 -7.13 -15.31
C THR A 254 -24.16 -6.97 -13.88
N PRO A 255 -25.39 -7.44 -13.57
CA PRO A 255 -25.85 -7.50 -12.18
C PRO A 255 -24.82 -8.29 -11.36
N LEU A 256 -24.35 -7.72 -10.25
CA LEU A 256 -23.45 -8.38 -9.31
C LEU A 256 -24.08 -9.60 -8.61
N TYR A 257 -25.31 -9.96 -8.98
CA TYR A 257 -26.08 -11.06 -8.40
C TYR A 257 -26.94 -11.76 -9.47
N SER A 258 -26.69 -13.06 -9.64
CA SER A 258 -27.65 -14.08 -10.06
C SER A 258 -27.65 -15.19 -9.02
#